data_AF-A0A0D2ET74-F1
#
_entry.id   AF-A0A0D2ET74-F1
#
_cell.length_a   1.000
_cell.length_b   1.000
_cell.length_c   1.000
_cell.angle_alpha   90.00
_cell.angle_beta   90.00
_cell.angle_gamma   90.00
#
_symmetry.space_group_name_H-M   'P 1'
#
loop_
_entity.id
_entity.type
_entity.pdbx_description
1 polymer ?
#
loop_
_entity_poly.entity_id
_entity_poly.type
_entity_poly.pdbx_seq_one_letter_code
_entity_poly.pdbx_strand_id
1 'polypeptide(L)'
;MDYQDGNGTGCGCSLCEVFAITVDDMSKSPNRVRLRAAKEELHRAYTGQNVITDERENGLFEALVGLAKEDGLHDLRKMLQHLWES
;
A
#
# COMPACT_ATOMS: atom_id res chain seq x y z
N MET A 1 18.61 -0.92 24.62
CA MET A 1 17.21 -0.94 24.15
C MET A 1 17.19 0.03 23.00
N ASP A 2 17.65 -0.42 21.83
CA ASP A 2 17.82 0.44 20.67
C ASP A 2 16.56 0.37 19.82
N TYR A 3 15.93 1.54 19.70
CA TYR A 3 14.80 1.83 18.85
C TYR A 3 15.14 1.44 17.40
N GLN A 4 14.37 0.50 16.83
CA GLN A 4 14.42 0.19 15.41
C GLN A 4 13.84 1.37 14.62
N ASP A 5 14.74 2.24 14.17
CA ASP A 5 14.52 3.24 13.14
C ASP A 5 14.01 2.55 11.86
N GLY A 6 12.78 2.92 11.47
CA GLY A 6 12.04 2.39 10.33
C GLY A 6 12.59 2.88 8.99
N ASN A 7 13.73 2.34 8.58
CA ASN A 7 14.41 2.68 7.33
C ASN A 7 14.35 1.54 6.28
N GLY A 8 13.34 1.60 5.41
CA GLY A 8 13.55 1.52 3.95
C GLY A 8 14.29 0.33 3.31
N THR A 9 14.15 -0.92 3.77
CA THR A 9 14.71 -2.07 3.04
C THR A 9 13.73 -3.26 3.01
N GLY A 10 13.01 -3.40 1.90
CA GLY A 10 12.39 -4.65 1.43
C GLY A 10 11.48 -5.40 2.40
N CYS A 11 10.22 -4.96 2.57
CA CYS A 11 9.21 -5.97 2.88
C CYS A 11 9.05 -6.86 1.65
N GLY A 12 9.36 -8.14 1.77
CA GLY A 12 9.12 -9.13 0.70
C GLY A 12 7.64 -9.45 0.46
N CYS A 13 6.73 -8.59 0.94
CA CYS A 13 5.30 -8.70 0.70
C CYS A 13 4.96 -8.02 -0.63
N SER A 14 4.11 -8.65 -1.44
CA SER A 14 3.71 -8.20 -2.78
C SER A 14 3.21 -6.76 -2.79
N LEU A 15 2.53 -6.31 -1.72
CA LEU A 15 2.11 -4.92 -1.58
C LEU A 15 3.29 -3.94 -1.57
N CYS A 16 4.35 -4.23 -0.82
CA CYS A 16 5.49 -3.32 -0.74
C CYS A 16 6.30 -3.32 -2.04
N GLU A 17 6.32 -4.43 -2.77
CA GLU A 17 6.87 -4.48 -4.12
C GLU A 17 6.10 -3.56 -5.07
N VAL A 18 4.76 -3.63 -5.09
CA VAL A 18 3.90 -2.74 -5.89
C VAL A 18 4.24 -1.26 -5.66
N PHE A 19 4.39 -0.84 -4.40
CA PHE A 19 4.74 0.54 -4.06
C PHE A 19 6.21 0.90 -4.33
N ALA A 20 7.10 -0.08 -4.47
CA ALA A 20 8.51 0.12 -4.76
C ALA A 20 8.79 0.16 -6.27
N ILE A 21 8.06 -0.63 -7.06
CA ILE A 21 8.23 -0.70 -8.52
C ILE A 21 7.36 0.32 -9.26
N THR A 22 6.41 0.97 -8.58
CA THR A 22 5.55 1.94 -9.23
C THR A 22 6.35 3.15 -9.69
N VAL A 23 6.08 3.57 -10.92
CA VAL A 23 6.71 4.77 -11.50
C VAL A 23 6.00 6.06 -11.10
N ASP A 24 4.85 5.97 -10.42
CA ASP A 24 4.07 7.12 -10.01
C ASP A 24 4.74 7.94 -8.90
N ASP A 25 4.70 9.27 -9.05
CA ASP A 25 5.26 10.21 -8.09
C ASP A 25 4.28 10.45 -6.92
N MET A 26 4.29 9.52 -5.97
CA MET A 26 3.46 9.60 -4.75
C MET A 26 3.78 10.81 -3.86
N SER A 27 4.91 11.49 -4.07
CA SER A 27 5.26 12.67 -3.27
C SER A 27 4.38 13.87 -3.61
N LYS A 28 3.83 13.90 -4.83
CA LYS A 28 2.93 14.95 -5.33
C LYS A 28 1.46 14.66 -5.06
N SER A 29 1.15 13.44 -4.60
CA SER A 29 -0.22 13.05 -4.27
C SER A 29 -0.71 13.82 -3.04
N PRO A 30 -1.86 14.51 -3.12
CA PRO A 30 -2.49 15.15 -1.96
C PRO A 30 -2.95 14.11 -0.93
N ASN A 31 -3.23 12.88 -1.35
CA ASN A 31 -3.63 11.79 -0.47
C ASN A 31 -2.48 10.89 0.00
N ARG A 32 -1.21 11.30 -0.15
CA ARG A 32 -0.03 10.51 0.24
C ARG A 32 -0.08 9.95 1.67
N VAL A 33 -0.68 10.70 2.60
CA VAL A 33 -0.84 10.28 4.00
C VAL A 33 -1.83 9.12 4.11
N ARG A 34 -2.96 9.19 3.39
CA ARG A 34 -3.98 8.16 3.35
C ARG A 34 -3.49 6.92 2.62
N LEU A 35 -2.78 7.09 1.50
CA LEU A 35 -2.12 6.00 0.77
C LEU A 35 -1.12 5.27 1.66
N ARG A 36 -0.28 6.01 2.40
CA ARG A 36 0.69 5.41 3.33
C ARG A 36 0.00 4.68 4.47
N ALA A 37 -1.05 5.25 5.05
CA ALA A 37 -1.79 4.61 6.14
C ALA A 37 -2.43 3.28 5.71
N ALA A 38 -3.12 3.27 4.56
CA ALA A 38 -3.73 2.06 4.04
C ALA A 38 -2.68 1.00 3.62
N LYS A 39 -1.56 1.44 3.03
CA LYS A 39 -0.41 0.56 2.74
C LYS A 39 0.12 -0.08 4.03
N GLU A 40 0.31 0.71 5.09
CA GLU A 40 0.87 0.22 6.34
C GLU A 40 -0.07 -0.78 7.03
N GLU A 41 -1.39 -0.56 6.97
CA GLU A 41 -2.38 -1.48 7.52
C GLU A 41 -2.37 -2.83 6.78
N LEU A 42 -2.38 -2.82 5.45
CA LEU A 42 -2.23 -4.05 4.64
C LEU A 42 -0.86 -4.70 4.83
N HIS A 43 0.21 -3.92 4.94
CA HIS A 43 1.55 -4.46 5.20
C HIS A 43 1.61 -5.21 6.53
N ARG A 44 0.99 -4.68 7.59
CA ARG A 44 0.88 -5.37 8.89
C ARG A 44 0.06 -6.64 8.78
N ALA A 45 -0.99 -6.64 7.96
CA ALA A 45 -1.77 -7.83 7.68
C ALA A 45 -0.94 -8.93 7.00
N TYR A 46 -0.25 -8.59 5.90
CA TYR A 46 0.60 -9.53 5.16
C TYR A 46 1.82 -10.02 5.93
N THR A 47 2.32 -9.24 6.88
CA THR A 47 3.44 -9.64 7.75
C THR A 47 2.98 -10.39 9.01
N GLY A 48 1.68 -10.64 9.17
CA GLY A 48 1.12 -11.32 10.34
C GLY A 48 1.21 -10.49 11.64
N GLN A 49 1.53 -9.19 11.55
CA GLN A 49 1.54 -8.27 12.69
C GLN A 49 0.14 -7.82 13.08
N ASN A 50 -0.83 -7.94 12.17
CA ASN A 50 -2.23 -7.63 12.41
C ASN A 50 -3.11 -8.68 11.71
N VAL A 51 -4.20 -9.11 12.32
CA VAL A 51 -5.17 -9.99 11.65
C VAL A 51 -6.35 -9.13 11.23
N ILE A 52 -6.55 -8.99 9.93
CA ILE A 52 -7.71 -8.30 9.36
C ILE A 52 -8.61 -9.32 8.66
N THR A 53 -9.89 -9.01 8.54
CA THR A 53 -10.84 -9.81 7.76
C THR A 53 -10.69 -9.50 6.27
N ASP A 54 -11.12 -10.42 5.40
CA ASP A 54 -11.16 -10.20 3.95
C ASP A 54 -11.97 -8.95 3.58
N GLU A 55 -13.07 -8.66 4.30
CA GLU A 55 -13.85 -7.43 4.11
C GLU A 55 -13.02 -6.16 4.37
N ARG A 56 -12.17 -6.20 5.41
CA ARG A 56 -11.30 -5.07 5.76
C ARG A 56 -10.14 -4.95 4.78
N GLU A 57 -9.57 -6.07 4.37
CA GLU A 57 -8.54 -6.12 3.32
C GLU A 57 -9.07 -5.51 2.00
N ASN A 58 -10.24 -5.97 1.55
CA ASN A 58 -10.89 -5.43 0.35
C ASN A 58 -11.19 -3.94 0.48
N GLY A 59 -11.66 -3.49 1.65
CA GLY A 59 -11.90 -2.06 1.90
C GLY A 59 -10.61 -1.22 1.82
N LEU A 60 -9.47 -1.78 2.24
CA LEU A 60 -8.17 -1.11 2.11
C LEU A 60 -7.68 -1.07 0.66
N PHE A 61 -7.85 -2.15 -0.10
CA PHE A 61 -7.55 -2.17 -1.53
C PHE A 61 -8.42 -1.18 -2.31
N GLU A 62 -9.73 -1.18 -2.08
CA GLU A 62 -10.65 -0.23 -2.71
C GLU A 62 -10.27 1.22 -2.38
N ALA A 63 -9.92 1.50 -1.12
CA ALA A 63 -9.42 2.81 -0.72
C ALA A 63 -8.13 3.17 -1.46
N LEU A 64 -7.14 2.27 -1.52
CA LEU A 64 -5.88 2.52 -2.23
C LEU A 64 -6.09 2.77 -3.73
N VAL A 65 -6.92 1.96 -4.38
CA VAL A 65 -7.28 2.11 -5.81
C VAL A 65 -8.03 3.43 -6.04
N GLY A 66 -8.94 3.79 -5.13
CA GLY A 66 -9.68 5.05 -5.15
C GLY A 66 -8.76 6.26 -5.05
N LEU A 67 -7.90 6.28 -4.03
CA LEU A 67 -6.95 7.37 -3.81
C LEU A 67 -5.96 7.48 -4.98
N ALA A 68 -5.44 6.35 -5.47
CA ALA A 68 -4.57 6.34 -6.64
C ALA A 68 -5.27 6.89 -7.89
N LYS A 69 -6.57 6.61 -8.07
CA LYS A 69 -7.38 7.18 -9.15
C LYS A 69 -7.59 8.68 -8.98
N GLU A 70 -7.89 9.15 -7.78
CA GLU A 70 -8.08 10.58 -7.46
C GLU A 70 -6.81 11.38 -7.71
N ASP A 71 -5.65 10.81 -7.37
CA ASP A 71 -4.34 11.45 -7.49
C ASP A 71 -3.71 11.29 -8.89
N GLY A 72 -4.35 10.56 -9.79
CA GLY A 72 -3.83 10.28 -11.13
C GLY A 72 -2.62 9.32 -11.13
N LEU A 73 -2.46 8.51 -10.09
CA LEU A 73 -1.42 7.48 -9.97
C LEU A 73 -1.86 6.22 -10.75
N HIS A 74 -1.70 6.27 -12.07
CA HIS A 74 -2.23 5.26 -12.97
C HIS A 74 -1.56 3.89 -12.83
N ASP A 75 -0.25 3.88 -12.61
CA ASP A 75 0.59 2.70 -12.52
C ASP A 75 0.38 1.99 -11.18
N LEU A 76 0.42 2.75 -10.07
CA LEU A 76 0.09 2.27 -8.74
C LEU A 76 -1.32 1.66 -8.73
N ARG A 77 -2.31 2.35 -9.30
CA ARG A 77 -3.69 1.84 -9.39
C ARG A 77 -3.74 0.51 -10.12
N LYS A 78 -3.06 0.39 -11.26
CA LYS A 78 -3.07 -0.82 -12.09
C LYS A 78 -2.44 -1.99 -11.34
N MET A 79 -1.32 -1.77 -10.68
CA MET A 79 -0.64 -2.82 -9.92
C MET A 79 -1.40 -3.23 -8.67
N LEU A 80 -2.04 -2.28 -7.97
CA LEU A 80 -2.94 -2.60 -6.86
C LEU A 80 -4.15 -3.41 -7.31
N GLN A 81 -4.76 -3.09 -8.45
CA GLN A 81 -5.84 -3.89 -9.01
C GLN A 81 -5.37 -5.30 -9.36
N HIS A 82 -4.20 -5.41 -10.00
CA HIS A 82 -3.63 -6.72 -10.32
C HIS A 82 -3.37 -7.56 -9.06
N LEU A 83 -2.87 -6.94 -7.99
CA LEU A 83 -2.66 -7.62 -6.72
C LEU A 83 -3.97 -8.04 -6.05
N TRP A 84 -5.03 -7.24 -6.21
CA TRP A 84 -6.34 -7.51 -5.64
C TRP A 84 -7.13 -8.59 -6.40
N GLU A 85 -6.93 -8.69 -7.71
CA GLU A 85 -7.57 -9.70 -8.57
C GLU A 85 -6.76 -11.02 -8.67
N SER A 86 -5.54 -11.07 -8.13
CA SER A 86 -4.64 -12.24 -8.18
C SER A 86 -4.86 -13.21 -7.03
#